data_AF-A0A8T4SZP4-F1
#
_entry.id   AF-A0A8T4SZP4-F1
#
_cell.length_a   1.000
_cell.length_b   1.000
_cell.length_c   1.000
_cell.angle_alpha   90.00
_cell.angle_beta   90.00
_cell.angle_gamma   90.00
#
_symmetry.space_group_name_H-M   'P 1'
#
loop_
_entity.id
_entity.type
_entity.pdbx_description
1 polymer ?
#
loop_
_entity_poly.entity_id
_entity_poly.type
_entity_poly.pdbx_seq_one_letter_code
_entity_poly.pdbx_strand_id
1 'polypeptide(L)'
;MADEQKIIQILRKVKDPELNVDIYTLELIRGIKEENNKIIITMTLTSPACPFGPEIIKDVKTNVSREMNKKVLVELTFNPPWEPSEDLREELMSSH
;
A
#
# COMPACT_ATOMS: atom_id res chain seq x y z
N MET A 1 -2.24 17.43 -3.77
CA MET A 1 -3.47 17.43 -4.61
C MET A 1 -4.62 16.90 -3.76
N ALA A 2 -5.86 17.40 -3.90
CA ALA A 2 -6.97 17.01 -3.03
C ALA A 2 -7.28 15.48 -3.09
N ASP A 3 -7.07 14.86 -4.25
CA ASP A 3 -7.27 13.43 -4.46
C ASP A 3 -6.22 12.55 -3.77
N GLU A 4 -4.97 13.01 -3.66
CA GLU A 4 -3.88 12.23 -3.07
C GLU A 4 -4.12 11.94 -1.59
N GLN A 5 -4.51 12.94 -0.81
CA GLN A 5 -4.84 12.75 0.60
C GLN A 5 -6.01 11.79 0.80
N LYS A 6 -7.00 11.84 -0.11
CA LYS A 6 -8.13 10.90 -0.08
C LYS A 6 -7.67 9.48 -0.37
N ILE A 7 -6.82 9.28 -1.37
CA ILE A 7 -6.21 7.98 -1.68
C ILE A 7 -5.41 7.46 -0.46
N ILE A 8 -4.59 8.30 0.17
CA ILE A 8 -3.84 7.93 1.37
C ILE A 8 -4.78 7.45 2.49
N GLN A 9 -5.87 8.16 2.75
CA GLN A 9 -6.85 7.72 3.76
C GLN A 9 -7.49 6.37 3.43
N ILE A 10 -7.71 6.08 2.15
CA ILE A 10 -8.24 4.78 1.71
C ILE A 10 -7.19 3.69 1.91
N LEU A 11 -5.93 3.96 1.55
CA LEU A 11 -4.82 3.02 1.71
C LEU A 11 -4.57 2.68 3.19
N ARG A 12 -4.74 3.63 4.11
CA ARG A 12 -4.65 3.39 5.55
C ARG A 12 -5.74 2.45 6.10
N LYS A 13 -6.82 2.20 5.36
CA LYS A 13 -7.84 1.19 5.73
C LYS A 13 -7.41 -0.22 5.35
N VAL A 14 -6.49 -0.36 4.40
CA VAL A 14 -5.96 -1.65 3.97
C VAL A 14 -4.79 -2.02 4.88
N LYS A 15 -4.91 -3.18 5.53
CA LYS A 15 -3.91 -3.69 6.46
C LYS A 15 -3.24 -4.92 5.92
N ASP A 16 -1.98 -5.07 6.27
CA ASP A 16 -1.27 -6.32 6.10
C ASP A 16 -1.82 -7.33 7.12
N PRO A 17 -2.38 -8.47 6.69
CA PRO A 17 -2.98 -9.44 7.61
C PRO A 17 -1.97 -10.17 8.48
N GLU A 18 -0.69 -10.19 8.11
CA GLU A 18 0.38 -10.81 8.90
C GLU A 18 0.83 -9.89 10.03
N LEU A 19 1.06 -8.62 9.72
CA LEU A 19 1.55 -7.63 10.71
C LEU A 19 0.42 -6.91 11.45
N ASN A 20 -0.82 -6.98 10.96
CA ASN A 20 -1.98 -6.20 11.43
C ASN A 20 -1.81 -4.66 11.35
N VAL A 21 -0.79 -4.18 10.63
CA VAL A 21 -0.49 -2.75 10.42
C VAL A 21 -0.97 -2.31 9.04
N ASP A 22 -1.36 -1.04 8.90
CA ASP A 22 -1.77 -0.51 7.61
C ASP A 22 -0.59 -0.36 6.62
N ILE A 23 -0.86 -0.62 5.35
CA ILE A 23 0.18 -0.65 4.30
C ILE A 23 0.85 0.71 4.07
N TYR A 24 0.20 1.79 4.49
CA TYR A 24 0.74 3.14 4.37
C TYR A 24 1.70 3.44 5.51
N THR A 25 1.34 3.12 6.75
CA THR A 25 2.23 3.18 7.93
C THR A 25 3.44 2.25 7.77
N LEU A 26 3.24 1.08 7.15
CA LEU A 26 4.35 0.20 6.77
C LEU A 26 5.24 0.76 5.65
N GLU A 27 4.99 1.96 5.13
CA GLU A 27 5.77 2.57 4.06
C GLU A 27 5.84 1.70 2.77
N LEU A 28 4.83 0.85 2.54
CA LEU A 28 4.79 -0.05 1.37
C LEU A 28 4.43 0.69 0.09
N ILE A 29 3.85 1.89 0.20
CA ILE A 29 3.43 2.70 -0.95
C ILE A 29 4.62 3.54 -1.42
N ARG A 30 5.13 3.25 -2.62
CA ARG A 30 6.26 3.97 -3.23
C ARG A 30 5.84 5.23 -3.97
N GLY A 31 4.61 5.26 -4.46
CA GLY A 31 4.10 6.42 -5.18
C GLY A 31 2.66 6.26 -5.64
N ILE A 32 1.98 7.39 -5.76
CA ILE A 32 0.63 7.51 -6.28
C ILE A 32 0.70 8.47 -7.46
N LYS A 33 0.24 8.04 -8.63
CA LYS A 33 0.21 8.86 -9.83
C LYS A 33 -1.20 8.86 -10.40
N GLU A 34 -1.69 10.02 -10.78
CA GLU A 34 -2.93 10.15 -11.53
C GLU A 34 -2.61 10.54 -12.98
N GLU A 35 -3.09 9.76 -13.94
CA GLU A 35 -2.81 9.96 -15.35
C GLU A 35 -4.04 9.55 -16.17
N ASN A 36 -4.48 10.31 -17.17
CA ASN A 36 -5.55 9.89 -18.09
C ASN A 36 -6.81 9.32 -17.39
N ASN A 37 -7.24 9.93 -16.29
CA ASN A 37 -8.41 9.49 -15.49
C ASN A 37 -8.28 8.07 -14.85
N LYS A 38 -7.05 7.56 -14.71
CA LYS A 38 -6.71 6.37 -13.93
C LYS A 38 -5.74 6.75 -12.81
N ILE A 39 -5.77 5.97 -11.74
CA ILE A 39 -4.84 6.08 -10.62
C ILE A 39 -3.89 4.88 -10.71
N ILE A 40 -2.60 5.16 -10.68
CA ILE A 40 -1.53 4.19 -10.68
C ILE A 40 -0.88 4.24 -9.31
N ILE A 41 -0.89 3.11 -8.61
CA ILE A 41 -0.34 2.98 -7.26
C ILE A 41 0.84 2.03 -7.37
N THR A 42 2.03 2.55 -7.13
CA THR A 42 3.25 1.74 -7.04
C THR A 42 3.47 1.36 -5.59
N MET A 43 3.53 0.06 -5.31
CA MET A 43 3.76 -0.45 -3.95
C MET A 43 4.74 -1.62 -3.93
N THR A 44 5.26 -1.93 -2.76
CA THR A 44 6.06 -3.11 -2.46
C THR A 44 5.32 -4.00 -1.46
N LEU A 45 5.83 -5.19 -1.21
CA LEU A 45 5.41 -6.05 -0.11
C LEU A 45 6.54 -6.16 0.91
N THR A 46 6.18 -6.55 2.13
CA THR A 46 7.12 -6.90 3.20
C THR A 46 8.00 -8.08 2.83
N SER A 47 7.48 -8.99 1.98
CA SER A 47 8.24 -10.11 1.41
C SER A 47 7.75 -10.45 0.00
N PRO A 48 8.65 -10.75 -0.96
CA PRO A 48 8.27 -11.17 -2.32
C PRO A 48 7.52 -12.52 -2.36
N ALA A 49 7.64 -13.32 -1.30
CA ALA A 49 6.94 -14.60 -1.14
C ALA A 49 5.69 -14.48 -0.26
N CYS A 50 5.22 -13.27 0.04
CA CYS A 50 4.06 -13.08 0.92
C CYS A 50 2.80 -13.73 0.31
N PRO A 51 2.18 -14.73 0.96
CA PRO A 51 0.99 -15.41 0.44
C PRO A 51 -0.22 -14.47 0.35
N PHE A 52 -0.24 -13.42 1.18
CA PHE A 52 -1.31 -12.41 1.22
C PHE A 52 -1.10 -11.24 0.26
N GLY A 53 0.07 -11.14 -0.40
CA GLY A 53 0.36 -10.11 -1.40
C GLY A 53 -0.76 -9.87 -2.43
N PRO A 54 -1.24 -10.90 -3.16
CA PRO A 54 -2.32 -10.74 -4.13
C PRO A 54 -3.64 -10.26 -3.51
N GLU A 55 -3.93 -10.64 -2.26
CA GLU A 55 -5.12 -10.18 -1.54
C GLU A 55 -5.02 -8.69 -1.21
N ILE A 56 -3.89 -8.25 -0.65
CA ILE A 56 -3.62 -6.84 -0.34
C ILE A 56 -3.76 -5.98 -1.60
N ILE A 57 -3.17 -6.41 -2.72
CA ILE A 57 -3.23 -5.69 -4.00
C ILE A 57 -4.68 -5.56 -4.49
N LYS A 58 -5.45 -6.63 -4.38
CA LYS A 58 -6.87 -6.64 -4.73
C LYS A 58 -7.65 -5.67 -3.85
N ASP A 59 -7.37 -5.65 -2.56
CA ASP A 59 -8.03 -4.76 -1.60
C ASP A 59 -7.72 -3.28 -1.90
N VAL A 60 -6.44 -2.95 -2.11
CA VAL A 60 -6.00 -1.60 -2.53
C VAL A 60 -6.75 -1.17 -3.78
N LYS A 61 -6.70 -1.99 -4.83
CA LYS A 61 -7.34 -1.67 -6.10
C LYS A 61 -8.84 -1.46 -5.94
N THR A 62 -9.51 -2.33 -5.19
CA THR A 62 -10.98 -2.31 -5.03
C THR A 62 -11.42 -1.10 -4.22
N ASN A 63 -10.79 -0.85 -3.07
CA ASN A 63 -11.16 0.26 -2.19
C ASN A 63 -10.93 1.60 -2.87
N VAL A 64 -9.75 1.80 -3.49
CA VAL A 64 -9.44 3.06 -4.17
C VAL A 64 -10.34 3.25 -5.39
N SER A 65 -10.58 2.19 -6.19
CA SER A 65 -11.42 2.31 -7.38
C SER A 65 -12.86 2.68 -7.02
N ARG A 66 -13.39 2.10 -5.94
CA ARG A 66 -14.75 2.40 -5.46
C ARG A 66 -14.89 3.82 -4.90
N GLU A 67 -13.96 4.27 -4.07
CA GLU A 67 -14.07 5.59 -3.41
C GLU A 67 -13.68 6.78 -4.32
N MET A 68 -12.82 6.53 -5.32
CA MET A 68 -12.42 7.54 -6.30
C MET A 68 -13.26 7.50 -7.58
N ASN A 69 -14.05 6.44 -7.79
CA ASN A 69 -14.81 6.19 -9.02
C ASN A 69 -13.92 6.29 -10.29
N LYS A 70 -12.68 5.83 -10.17
CA LYS A 70 -11.65 5.84 -11.23
C LYS A 70 -11.08 4.44 -11.43
N LYS A 71 -10.48 4.21 -12.60
CA LYS A 71 -9.75 2.96 -12.86
C LYS A 71 -8.46 2.97 -12.06
N VAL A 72 -8.22 1.92 -11.28
CA VAL A 72 -7.00 1.78 -10.47
C VAL A 72 -6.13 0.66 -11.01
N LEU A 73 -4.84 0.94 -11.12
CA LEU A 73 -3.81 0.00 -11.50
C LEU A 73 -2.77 -0.04 -10.37
N VAL A 74 -2.44 -1.23 -9.91
CA VAL A 74 -1.46 -1.44 -8.84
C VAL A 74 -0.24 -2.10 -9.47
N GLU A 75 0.92 -1.46 -9.31
CA GLU A 75 2.20 -1.96 -9.78
C GLU A 75 3.05 -2.37 -8.59
N LEU A 76 3.47 -3.63 -8.59
CA LEU A 76 4.42 -4.12 -7.61
C LEU A 76 5.85 -3.81 -8.06
N THR A 77 6.62 -3.18 -7.18
CA THR A 77 8.07 -3.07 -7.33
C THR A 77 8.76 -3.61 -6.08
N PHE A 78 9.80 -4.41 -6.28
CA PHE A 78 10.67 -4.91 -5.21
C PHE A 78 12.05 -4.25 -5.24
N ASN A 79 12.24 -3.25 -6.11
CA ASN A 79 13.49 -2.54 -6.24
C ASN A 79 13.26 -1.03 -6.05
N PRO A 80 13.81 -0.41 -4.99
CA PRO A 80 14.57 -1.04 -3.90
C PRO A 80 13.70 -1.98 -3.03
N PRO A 81 14.32 -2.92 -2.27
CA PRO A 81 13.59 -3.76 -1.33
C PRO A 81 12.89 -2.89 -0.27
N TRP A 82 11.88 -3.46 0.37
CA TRP A 82 11.23 -2.78 1.48
C TRP A 82 12.17 -2.75 2.69
N GLU A 83 12.49 -1.53 3.14
CA GLU A 83 13.32 -1.28 4.31
C GLU A 83 12.54 -0.30 5.20
N PRO A 84 11.86 -0.79 6.24
CA PRO A 84 11.16 0.07 7.19
C PRO A 84 12.15 0.93 7.97
N SER A 85 11.71 2.14 8.35
CA SER A 85 12.48 3.03 9.23
C SER A 85 12.83 2.36 10.58
N GLU A 86 13.92 2.80 11.23
CA GLU A 86 14.38 2.21 12.51
C GLU A 86 13.27 2.17 13.57
N ASP A 87 12.54 3.27 13.73
CA ASP A 87 11.40 3.41 14.66
C ASP A 87 10.32 2.34 14.39
N LEU A 88 9.90 2.20 13.12
CA LEU A 88 8.91 1.22 12.69
C LEU A 88 9.40 -0.22 12.89
N ARG A 89 10.71 -0.47 12.71
CA ARG A 89 11.32 -1.78 12.97
C ARG A 89 11.22 -2.14 14.45
N GLU A 90 11.53 -1.19 15.33
CA GLU A 90 11.41 -1.38 16.78
C GLU A 90 9.96 -1.66 17.19
N GLU A 91 8.99 -0.93 16.64
CA GLU A 91 7.56 -1.17 16.91
C GLU A 91 7.08 -2.57 16.49
N LEU A 92 7.49 -3.01 15.29
CA LEU A 92 7.15 -4.34 14.77
C LEU A 92 7.81 -5.46 15.58
N MET A 93 9.05 -5.25 16.03
CA MET A 93 9.79 -6.21 16.87
C MET A 93 9.26 -6.27 18.30
N SER A 94 8.73 -5.17 18.82
CA SER A 94 8.16 -5.10 20.18
C SER A 94 6.74 -5.69 20.27
N SER A 95 6.10 -5.92 19.12
CA SER A 95 4.74 -6.48 19.02
C SER A 95 4.69 -8.00 18.75
N HIS A 96 5.82 -8.70 18.87
CA HIS A 96 5.95 -10.18 18.84
C HIS A 96 6.52 -10.69 20.17
#